data_AF-A0A0M2WR24-F1
#
_entry.id   AF-A0A0M2WR24-F1
#
_cell.length_a   1.000
_cell.length_b   1.000
_cell.length_c   1.000
_cell.angle_alpha   90.00
_cell.angle_beta   90.00
_cell.angle_gamma   90.00
#
_symmetry.space_group_name_H-M   'P 1'
#
loop_
_entity.id
_entity.type
_entity.pdbx_description
1 polymer ?
#
loop_
_entity_poly.entity_id
_entity_poly.type
_entity_poly.pdbx_seq_one_letter_code
_entity_poly.pdbx_strand_id
1 'polypeptide(L)'
;MSTVARLAQSFDEWRAAARELIALGVPPADVAWQSQPGEGDLFSATPDATDTGAPRLRLPRPLVELLESAACFNAPDRWAFLYQVLWRWQLGQHDVMSPADADGARLHAMVKAVHREEHDMHAYVRFRERPECEGAPRFVAWFEPVHEVLPQVARHFARRMGATSWMIATPAASMLWDGTTLHAGPALLSGAADIDDAGEALWLTYYRSIFNPARVNADLLHSHIPSRFWKNLPEGAIVPAMLSGAANGERRTGQTASVGQRSGATTIPIAAERAQPTREVATSLDQCRRCELWQHATQAVPGIGPAQARIMLVGEQPGDQEDLEGLPFVGPAGALLEQAMQEAGMARDSIYLTNAVKHFKWEPRGKRRLHKTPAQREILACHGWLEEEIERVQPQVIVALGSTALKSILQDGAVSMTPLIGTTIEHAGRSVVTVYHPAYVLRAPDEGSRRQAYAVIVDGLRQALLLGPRAG
;
A
#
# COMPACT_ATOMS: atom_id res chain seq x y z
N MET A 1 -7.86 50.45 4.26
CA MET A 1 -8.70 49.43 3.61
C MET A 1 -9.14 48.50 4.73
N SER A 2 -10.45 48.29 4.89
CA SER A 2 -10.97 47.45 5.98
C SER A 2 -10.83 45.98 5.59
N THR A 3 -10.05 45.21 6.35
CA THR A 3 -9.93 43.77 6.20
C THR A 3 -11.28 43.10 6.44
N VAL A 4 -11.71 42.25 5.51
CA VAL A 4 -12.97 41.51 5.61
C VAL A 4 -12.69 40.16 6.27
N ALA A 5 -13.21 39.96 7.49
CA ALA A 5 -13.12 38.67 8.17
C ALA A 5 -14.18 37.69 7.62
N ARG A 6 -13.79 36.43 7.45
CA ARG A 6 -14.67 35.32 7.08
C ARG A 6 -14.37 34.07 7.92
N LEU A 7 -15.42 33.48 8.45
CA LEU A 7 -15.35 32.20 9.16
C LEU A 7 -15.60 31.07 8.16
N ALA A 8 -14.77 30.01 8.20
CA ALA A 8 -15.02 28.79 7.45
C ALA A 8 -14.54 27.55 8.22
N GLN A 9 -15.47 26.65 8.52
CA GLN A 9 -15.21 25.38 9.20
C GLN A 9 -15.31 24.19 8.24
N SER A 10 -15.97 24.37 7.09
CA SER A 10 -16.09 23.35 6.05
C SER A 10 -15.79 23.91 4.66
N PHE A 11 -15.54 23.00 3.71
CA PHE A 11 -15.34 23.39 2.31
C PHE A 11 -16.58 24.07 1.71
N ASP A 12 -17.78 23.68 2.11
CA ASP A 12 -19.02 24.28 1.62
C ASP A 12 -19.21 25.72 2.10
N GLU A 13 -18.94 25.98 3.39
CA GLU A 13 -18.93 27.33 3.96
C GLU A 13 -17.87 28.21 3.30
N TRP A 14 -16.64 27.68 3.19
CA TRP A 14 -15.56 28.37 2.48
C TRP A 14 -15.97 28.69 1.04
N ARG A 15 -16.54 27.73 0.31
CA ARG A 15 -16.95 27.89 -1.09
C ARG A 15 -18.04 28.94 -1.25
N ALA A 16 -19.00 29.01 -0.33
CA ALA A 16 -20.04 30.03 -0.33
C ALA A 16 -19.43 31.43 -0.10
N ALA A 17 -18.60 31.59 0.94
CA ALA A 17 -17.92 32.85 1.25
C ALA A 17 -16.96 33.30 0.14
N ALA A 18 -16.20 32.36 -0.44
CA ALA A 18 -15.27 32.64 -1.53
C ALA A 18 -16.01 33.16 -2.78
N ARG A 19 -17.19 32.59 -3.11
CA ARG A 19 -18.00 33.07 -4.24
C ARG A 19 -18.49 34.50 -4.03
N GLU A 20 -18.90 34.84 -2.81
CA GLU A 20 -19.30 36.20 -2.45
C GLU A 20 -18.14 37.18 -2.55
N LEU A 21 -16.96 36.84 -2.02
CA LEU A 21 -15.77 37.68 -2.09
C LEU A 21 -15.29 37.90 -3.53
N ILE A 22 -15.35 36.87 -4.38
CA ILE A 22 -15.08 37.00 -5.82
C ILE A 22 -16.08 37.95 -6.48
N ALA A 23 -17.38 37.82 -6.16
CA ALA A 23 -18.42 38.69 -6.70
C ALA A 23 -18.22 40.16 -6.30
N LEU A 24 -17.74 40.40 -5.08
CA LEU A 24 -17.40 41.73 -4.55
C LEU A 24 -16.03 42.24 -5.00
N GLY A 25 -15.23 41.42 -5.70
CA GLY A 25 -13.90 41.79 -6.18
C GLY A 25 -12.88 42.04 -5.06
N VAL A 26 -13.01 41.35 -3.92
CA VAL A 26 -12.11 41.54 -2.76
C VAL A 26 -10.82 40.73 -2.96
N PRO A 27 -9.63 41.36 -3.03
CA PRO A 27 -8.38 40.63 -3.25
C PRO A 27 -7.98 39.80 -2.01
N PRO A 28 -7.22 38.70 -2.16
CA PRO A 28 -6.83 37.82 -1.05
C PRO A 28 -6.13 38.52 0.11
N ALA A 29 -5.38 39.59 -0.15
CA ALA A 29 -4.68 40.37 0.87
C ALA A 29 -5.62 41.11 1.84
N ASP A 30 -6.87 41.36 1.41
CA ASP A 30 -7.88 42.08 2.20
C ASP A 30 -8.83 41.12 2.94
N VAL A 31 -8.58 39.80 2.89
CA VAL A 31 -9.45 38.79 3.50
C VAL A 31 -8.72 38.07 4.62
N ALA A 32 -9.32 38.08 5.82
CA ALA A 32 -8.83 37.29 6.96
C ALA A 32 -9.75 36.07 7.18
N TRP A 33 -9.19 34.87 7.01
CA TRP A 33 -9.91 33.62 7.24
C TRP A 33 -9.73 33.14 8.68
N GLN A 34 -10.82 32.78 9.34
CA GLN A 34 -10.85 32.27 10.70
C GLN A 34 -11.45 30.86 10.74
N SER A 35 -10.82 29.97 11.51
CA SER A 35 -11.25 28.57 11.66
C SER A 35 -12.11 28.31 12.90
N GLN A 36 -12.17 29.25 13.86
CA GLN A 36 -13.04 29.19 15.03
C GLN A 36 -13.66 30.57 15.30
N PRO A 37 -14.90 30.64 15.83
CA PRO A 37 -15.46 31.89 16.31
C PRO A 37 -14.68 32.32 17.55
N GLY A 38 -13.89 33.40 17.44
CA GLY A 38 -13.25 34.01 18.60
C GLY A 38 -14.30 34.70 19.50
N GLU A 39 -14.10 34.64 20.81
CA GLU A 39 -14.71 35.58 21.74
C GLU A 39 -14.21 37.00 21.38
N GLY A 40 -15.01 37.74 20.61
CA GLY A 40 -14.76 39.13 20.25
C GLY A 40 -14.63 39.34 18.74
N ASP A 41 -15.74 39.68 18.08
CA ASP A 41 -16.05 41.09 17.85
C ASP A 41 -17.55 41.25 17.55
N LEU A 42 -18.23 42.11 18.32
CA LEU A 42 -19.66 42.37 18.27
C LEU A 42 -20.05 43.28 17.09
N PHE A 43 -19.24 43.28 16.02
CA PHE A 43 -19.41 44.14 14.84
C PHE A 43 -18.99 43.41 13.56
N SER A 44 -19.78 42.43 13.14
CA SER A 44 -19.87 42.05 11.73
C SER A 44 -21.32 42.15 11.29
N ALA A 45 -21.71 43.36 10.87
CA ALA A 45 -22.97 43.54 10.18
C ALA A 45 -22.91 42.73 8.88
N THR A 46 -23.75 41.70 8.76
CA THR A 46 -24.11 41.08 7.50
C THR A 46 -24.85 42.12 6.65
N PRO A 47 -24.31 42.56 5.50
CA PRO A 47 -25.15 43.22 4.53
C PRO A 47 -26.12 42.18 3.99
N ASP A 48 -27.41 42.50 4.02
CA ASP A 48 -28.45 41.71 3.36
C ASP A 48 -28.04 41.44 1.90
N ALA A 49 -28.12 40.18 1.50
CA ALA A 49 -27.80 39.72 0.16
C ALA A 49 -28.84 40.26 -0.83
N THR A 50 -28.64 41.47 -1.34
CA THR A 50 -29.26 41.90 -2.58
C THR A 50 -28.58 41.21 -3.76
N ASP A 51 -29.37 40.45 -4.52
CA ASP A 51 -29.02 39.83 -5.80
C ASP A 51 -28.48 40.89 -6.77
N THR A 52 -27.18 41.14 -6.68
CA THR A 52 -26.43 41.96 -7.63
C THR A 52 -25.83 40.98 -8.62
N GLY A 53 -26.14 41.18 -9.92
CA GLY A 53 -25.78 40.30 -11.04
C GLY A 53 -24.28 40.16 -11.27
N ALA A 54 -23.58 39.59 -10.30
CA ALA A 54 -22.16 39.39 -10.28
C ALA A 54 -21.75 38.34 -11.33
N PRO A 55 -20.59 38.52 -11.97
CA PRO A 55 -20.09 37.57 -12.95
C PRO A 55 -20.01 36.17 -12.34
N ARG A 56 -20.68 35.20 -12.96
CA ARG A 56 -20.72 33.82 -12.48
C ARG A 56 -19.32 33.21 -12.59
N LEU A 57 -18.69 32.99 -11.44
CA LEU A 57 -17.45 32.21 -11.32
C LEU A 57 -17.66 30.81 -11.92
N ARG A 58 -17.02 30.54 -13.06
CA ARG A 58 -17.05 29.24 -13.73
C ARG A 58 -15.72 28.52 -13.52
N LEU A 59 -15.75 27.47 -12.71
CA LEU A 59 -14.59 26.62 -12.46
C LEU A 59 -14.70 25.32 -13.25
N PRO A 60 -13.61 24.85 -13.87
CA PRO A 60 -13.58 23.53 -14.46
C PRO A 60 -13.64 22.48 -13.34
N ARG A 61 -14.31 21.35 -13.61
CA ARG A 61 -14.48 20.27 -12.64
C ARG A 61 -13.15 19.81 -12.00
N PRO A 62 -12.04 19.64 -12.74
CA PRO A 62 -10.77 19.24 -12.13
C PRO A 62 -10.22 20.24 -11.10
N LEU A 63 -10.48 21.54 -11.25
CA LEU A 63 -10.06 22.54 -10.26
C LEU A 63 -10.90 22.42 -8.99
N VAL A 64 -12.21 22.19 -9.13
CA VAL A 64 -13.09 21.97 -7.97
C VAL A 64 -12.63 20.75 -7.18
N GLU A 65 -12.30 19.66 -7.87
CA GLU A 65 -11.79 18.42 -7.24
C GLU A 65 -10.45 18.67 -6.51
N LEU A 66 -9.52 19.43 -7.11
CA LEU A 66 -8.26 19.81 -6.45
C LEU A 66 -8.50 20.66 -5.18
N LEU A 67 -9.39 21.65 -5.26
CA LEU A 67 -9.71 22.53 -4.13
C LEU A 67 -10.40 21.74 -2.99
N GLU A 68 -11.31 20.84 -3.32
CA GLU A 68 -12.02 20.01 -2.35
C GLU A 68 -11.07 19.04 -1.63
N SER A 69 -10.19 18.35 -2.35
CA SER A 69 -9.16 17.50 -1.73
C SER A 69 -8.18 18.32 -0.88
N ALA A 70 -7.72 19.47 -1.38
CA ALA A 70 -6.78 20.32 -0.66
C ALA A 70 -7.38 20.97 0.60
N ALA A 71 -8.71 21.17 0.65
CA ALA A 71 -9.41 21.68 1.82
C ALA A 71 -9.26 20.78 3.05
N CYS A 72 -9.03 19.48 2.85
CA CYS A 72 -8.79 18.52 3.93
C CYS A 72 -7.39 18.62 4.53
N PHE A 73 -6.46 19.36 3.89
CA PHE A 73 -5.12 19.56 4.42
C PHE A 73 -5.18 20.43 5.68
N ASN A 74 -4.49 20.00 6.73
CA ASN A 74 -4.45 20.74 7.99
C ASN A 74 -3.34 21.80 7.93
N ALA A 75 -3.73 23.04 7.65
CA ALA A 75 -2.87 24.21 7.74
C ALA A 75 -3.69 25.45 8.13
N PRO A 76 -3.11 26.36 8.94
CA PRO A 76 -3.82 27.55 9.41
C PRO A 76 -4.19 28.49 8.27
N ASP A 77 -3.40 28.53 7.19
CA ASP A 77 -3.62 29.40 6.04
C ASP A 77 -4.35 28.70 4.89
N ARG A 78 -4.87 27.47 5.07
CA ARG A 78 -5.47 26.68 3.98
C ARG A 78 -6.56 27.44 3.24
N TRP A 79 -7.48 28.07 3.96
CA TRP A 79 -8.63 28.77 3.37
C TRP A 79 -8.20 30.03 2.60
N ALA A 80 -7.22 30.74 3.14
CA ALA A 80 -6.60 31.89 2.47
C ALA A 80 -5.90 31.48 1.19
N PHE A 81 -5.13 30.38 1.24
CA PHE A 81 -4.42 29.85 0.09
C PHE A 81 -5.37 29.35 -1.01
N LEU A 82 -6.41 28.58 -0.66
CA LEU A 82 -7.41 28.14 -1.64
C LEU A 82 -8.13 29.34 -2.28
N TYR A 83 -8.37 30.41 -1.51
CA TYR A 83 -8.96 31.63 -2.03
C TYR A 83 -8.01 32.36 -2.99
N GLN A 84 -6.71 32.38 -2.70
CA GLN A 84 -5.70 32.91 -3.62
C GLN A 84 -5.67 32.14 -4.95
N VAL A 85 -5.72 30.81 -4.92
CA VAL A 85 -5.80 29.97 -6.13
C VAL A 85 -7.04 30.34 -6.95
N LEU A 86 -8.18 30.50 -6.28
CA LEU A 86 -9.45 30.87 -6.92
C LEU A 86 -9.41 32.28 -7.54
N TRP A 87 -8.81 33.23 -6.83
CA TRP A 87 -8.63 34.61 -7.27
C TRP A 87 -7.73 34.68 -8.51
N ARG A 88 -6.59 33.98 -8.51
CA ARG A 88 -5.70 33.87 -9.68
C ARG A 88 -6.42 33.27 -10.87
N TRP A 89 -7.20 32.21 -10.67
CA TRP A 89 -8.03 31.63 -11.71
C TRP A 89 -9.01 32.66 -12.31
N GLN A 90 -9.71 33.43 -11.48
CA GLN A 90 -10.65 34.45 -11.92
C GLN A 90 -9.98 35.58 -12.73
N LEU A 91 -8.71 35.90 -12.45
CA LEU A 91 -7.91 36.85 -13.22
C LEU A 91 -7.36 36.27 -14.54
N GLY A 92 -7.69 35.03 -14.89
CA GLY A 92 -7.24 34.36 -16.11
C GLY A 92 -5.87 33.65 -16.00
N GLN A 93 -5.29 33.58 -14.80
CA GLN A 93 -4.02 32.89 -14.53
C GLN A 93 -4.28 31.39 -14.33
N HIS A 94 -4.63 30.71 -15.42
CA HIS A 94 -5.04 29.30 -15.38
C HIS A 94 -3.87 28.32 -15.14
N ASP A 95 -2.63 28.80 -15.26
CA ASP A 95 -1.41 28.06 -14.93
C ASP A 95 -1.33 27.69 -13.45
N VAL A 96 -2.11 28.33 -12.57
CA VAL A 96 -2.28 27.96 -11.15
C VAL A 96 -2.77 26.51 -10.95
N MET A 97 -3.34 25.88 -11.99
CA MET A 97 -3.69 24.44 -11.98
C MET A 97 -2.51 23.51 -12.31
N SER A 98 -1.39 24.05 -12.79
CA SER A 98 -0.24 23.24 -13.18
C SER A 98 0.70 23.04 -12.00
N PRO A 99 1.24 21.83 -11.79
CA PRO A 99 2.33 21.62 -10.84
C PRO A 99 3.62 22.40 -11.16
N ALA A 100 3.73 23.01 -12.34
CA ALA A 100 4.85 23.87 -12.72
C ALA A 100 4.74 25.31 -12.20
N ASP A 101 3.54 25.77 -11.84
CA ASP A 101 3.32 27.03 -11.13
C ASP A 101 3.63 26.88 -9.64
N ALA A 102 4.06 27.94 -8.96
CA ALA A 102 4.42 27.88 -7.55
C ALA A 102 3.22 27.54 -6.64
N ASP A 103 2.08 28.20 -6.85
CA ASP A 103 0.85 27.91 -6.09
C ASP A 103 0.26 26.59 -6.55
N GLY A 104 0.30 26.29 -7.85
CA GLY A 104 -0.12 24.99 -8.38
C GLY A 104 0.67 23.82 -7.80
N ALA A 105 1.99 23.93 -7.65
CA ALA A 105 2.84 22.94 -7.00
C ALA A 105 2.44 22.73 -5.53
N ARG A 106 2.19 23.83 -4.80
CA ARG A 106 1.73 23.77 -3.41
C ARG A 106 0.37 23.09 -3.31
N LEU A 107 -0.58 23.43 -4.19
CA LEU A 107 -1.91 22.80 -4.24
C LEU A 107 -1.81 21.29 -4.45
N HIS A 108 -0.99 20.85 -5.41
CA HIS A 108 -0.79 19.41 -5.67
C HIS A 108 -0.07 18.70 -4.51
N ALA A 109 0.86 19.37 -3.83
CA ALA A 109 1.52 18.82 -2.65
C ALA A 109 0.53 18.60 -1.48
N MET A 110 -0.39 19.56 -1.26
CA MET A 110 -1.47 19.42 -0.27
C MET A 110 -2.36 18.21 -0.57
N VAL A 111 -2.83 18.09 -1.82
CA VAL A 111 -3.66 16.95 -2.27
C VAL A 111 -2.93 15.62 -2.09
N LYS A 112 -1.64 15.55 -2.48
CA LYS A 112 -0.83 14.33 -2.31
C LYS A 112 -0.68 13.93 -0.85
N ALA A 113 -0.51 14.89 0.06
CA ALA A 113 -0.41 14.63 1.49
C ALA A 113 -1.73 14.14 2.09
N VAL A 114 -2.86 14.75 1.70
CA VAL A 114 -4.21 14.32 2.08
C VAL A 114 -4.47 12.87 1.65
N HIS A 115 -4.23 12.52 0.40
CA HIS A 115 -4.41 11.15 -0.09
C HIS A 115 -3.51 10.13 0.61
N ARG A 116 -2.29 10.53 0.99
CA ARG A 116 -1.39 9.67 1.76
C ARG A 116 -1.97 9.41 3.15
N GLU A 117 -2.48 10.45 3.81
CA GLU A 117 -3.08 10.31 5.15
C GLU A 117 -4.35 9.46 5.11
N GLU A 118 -5.19 9.61 4.07
CA GLU A 118 -6.32 8.70 3.83
C GLU A 118 -5.87 7.25 3.70
N HIS A 119 -4.83 6.99 2.89
CA HIS A 119 -4.27 5.66 2.71
C HIS A 119 -3.73 5.09 4.03
N ASP A 120 -2.96 5.88 4.78
CA ASP A 120 -2.41 5.48 6.08
C ASP A 120 -3.55 5.16 7.06
N MET A 121 -4.58 5.99 7.13
CA MET A 121 -5.73 5.73 8.00
C MET A 121 -6.51 4.48 7.56
N HIS A 122 -6.72 4.23 6.27
CA HIS A 122 -7.30 2.98 5.77
C HIS A 122 -6.47 1.75 6.17
N ALA A 123 -5.14 1.85 6.12
CA ALA A 123 -4.23 0.74 6.38
C ALA A 123 -4.04 0.45 7.87
N TYR A 124 -4.05 1.48 8.71
CA TYR A 124 -3.61 1.39 10.10
C TYR A 124 -4.72 1.59 11.14
N VAL A 125 -5.91 2.07 10.77
CA VAL A 125 -7.03 2.10 11.73
C VAL A 125 -7.37 0.67 12.18
N ARG A 126 -7.61 0.50 13.49
CA ARG A 126 -7.92 -0.80 14.10
C ARG A 126 -9.23 -0.70 14.85
N PHE A 127 -10.19 -1.52 14.45
CA PHE A 127 -11.47 -1.66 15.12
C PHE A 127 -11.34 -2.62 16.30
N ARG A 128 -11.86 -2.19 17.44
CA ARG A 128 -12.04 -2.96 18.66
C ARG A 128 -13.51 -3.30 18.79
N GLU A 129 -13.78 -4.55 19.13
CA GLU A 129 -15.12 -5.08 19.28
C GLU A 129 -15.64 -4.82 20.70
N ARG A 130 -16.86 -4.28 20.83
CA ARG A 130 -17.50 -3.96 22.12
C ARG A 130 -18.51 -5.04 22.52
N PRO A 131 -18.62 -5.44 23.80
CA PRO A 131 -19.60 -6.43 24.26
C PRO A 131 -21.01 -6.16 23.76
N GLU A 132 -21.73 -7.20 23.33
CA GLU A 132 -23.09 -7.07 22.77
C GLU A 132 -24.10 -6.47 23.75
N CYS A 133 -23.87 -6.63 25.06
CA CYS A 133 -24.69 -6.06 26.11
C CYS A 133 -24.60 -4.52 26.22
N GLU A 134 -23.60 -3.88 25.61
CA GLU A 134 -23.43 -2.43 25.62
C GLU A 134 -24.13 -1.70 24.46
N GLY A 135 -24.77 -2.44 23.55
CA GLY A 135 -25.46 -1.89 22.40
C GLY A 135 -24.53 -1.29 21.33
N ALA A 136 -25.12 -0.56 20.37
CA ALA A 136 -24.37 0.04 19.27
C ALA A 136 -23.51 1.24 19.74
N PRO A 137 -22.37 1.54 19.07
CA PRO A 137 -21.78 0.78 17.98
C PRO A 137 -21.09 -0.51 18.43
N ARG A 138 -21.14 -1.55 17.59
CA ARG A 138 -20.50 -2.86 17.83
C ARG A 138 -18.98 -2.79 17.77
N PHE A 139 -18.44 -1.91 16.92
CA PHE A 139 -17.01 -1.70 16.80
C PHE A 139 -16.62 -0.23 17.04
N VAL A 140 -15.47 -0.01 17.66
CA VAL A 140 -14.92 1.33 17.88
C VAL A 140 -13.45 1.37 17.49
N ALA A 141 -13.00 2.48 16.91
CA ALA A 141 -11.63 2.69 16.54
C ALA A 141 -11.18 4.12 16.88
N TRP A 142 -9.90 4.26 17.24
CA TRP A 142 -9.26 5.55 17.46
C TRP A 142 -8.10 5.74 16.48
N PHE A 143 -7.98 6.93 15.92
CA PHE A 143 -6.86 7.30 15.06
C PHE A 143 -6.52 8.79 15.20
N GLU A 144 -5.24 9.15 15.07
CA GLU A 144 -4.77 10.53 15.14
C GLU A 144 -4.23 10.98 13.78
N PRO A 145 -5.10 11.44 12.86
CA PRO A 145 -4.67 11.86 11.54
C PRO A 145 -4.02 13.24 11.59
N VAL A 146 -3.05 13.48 10.70
CA VAL A 146 -2.46 14.82 10.52
C VAL A 146 -3.41 15.76 9.80
N HIS A 147 -4.24 15.21 8.91
CA HIS A 147 -5.14 15.94 8.02
C HIS A 147 -6.61 15.58 8.29
N GLU A 148 -7.55 16.42 7.88
CA GLU A 148 -8.98 16.26 8.12
C GLU A 148 -9.62 15.28 7.14
N VAL A 149 -9.18 14.01 7.21
CA VAL A 149 -9.55 12.95 6.25
C VAL A 149 -10.67 12.04 6.75
N LEU A 150 -11.05 12.17 8.03
CA LEU A 150 -11.98 11.26 8.70
C LEU A 150 -13.31 11.06 7.93
N PRO A 151 -13.99 12.09 7.38
CA PRO A 151 -15.22 11.87 6.64
C PRO A 151 -15.02 11.01 5.37
N GLN A 152 -13.91 11.19 4.67
CA GLN A 152 -13.58 10.45 3.45
C GLN A 152 -13.27 8.98 3.76
N VAL A 153 -12.48 8.77 4.82
CA VAL A 153 -12.15 7.45 5.36
C VAL A 153 -13.39 6.74 5.88
N ALA A 154 -14.29 7.42 6.58
CA ALA A 154 -15.53 6.84 7.09
C ALA A 154 -16.42 6.33 5.94
N ARG A 155 -16.53 7.09 4.84
CA ARG A 155 -17.25 6.64 3.63
C ARG A 155 -16.63 5.41 2.99
N HIS A 156 -15.32 5.23 3.10
CA HIS A 156 -14.64 4.02 2.62
C HIS A 156 -15.06 2.79 3.43
N PHE A 157 -15.03 2.89 4.77
CA PHE A 157 -15.43 1.78 5.65
C PHE A 157 -16.92 1.48 5.59
N ALA A 158 -17.79 2.49 5.49
CA ALA A 158 -19.25 2.31 5.39
C ALA A 158 -19.63 1.44 4.18
N ARG A 159 -18.96 1.64 3.05
CA ARG A 159 -19.17 0.85 1.82
C ARG A 159 -18.70 -0.60 1.93
N ARG A 160 -17.79 -0.92 2.87
CA ARG A 160 -17.12 -2.22 2.97
C ARG A 160 -17.58 -3.08 4.15
N MET A 161 -18.01 -2.44 5.24
CA MET A 161 -18.39 -3.12 6.48
C MET A 161 -19.89 -3.45 6.59
N GLY A 162 -20.66 -3.24 5.52
CA GLY A 162 -22.07 -3.61 5.44
C GLY A 162 -22.93 -2.93 6.52
N ALA A 163 -23.91 -3.65 7.06
CA ALA A 163 -24.85 -3.11 8.05
C ALA A 163 -24.32 -3.12 9.50
N THR A 164 -23.10 -3.57 9.73
CA THR A 164 -22.50 -3.65 11.07
C THR A 164 -22.18 -2.27 11.60
N SER A 165 -22.69 -1.89 12.78
CA SER A 165 -22.46 -0.55 13.35
C SER A 165 -21.04 -0.38 13.89
N TRP A 166 -20.43 0.77 13.60
CA TRP A 166 -19.07 1.07 14.05
C TRP A 166 -18.84 2.58 14.21
N MET A 167 -17.83 2.96 15.00
CA MET A 167 -17.40 4.35 15.14
C MET A 167 -15.89 4.47 14.96
N ILE A 168 -15.45 5.50 14.24
CA ILE A 168 -14.05 5.94 14.22
C ILE A 168 -13.99 7.32 14.87
N ALA A 169 -13.18 7.46 15.90
CA ALA A 169 -12.94 8.72 16.58
C ALA A 169 -11.49 9.19 16.37
N THR A 170 -11.34 10.51 16.34
CA THR A 170 -10.09 11.25 16.24
C THR A 170 -10.10 12.39 17.26
N PRO A 171 -8.94 13.03 17.56
CA PRO A 171 -8.91 14.16 18.48
C PRO A 171 -9.83 15.33 18.11
N ALA A 172 -10.16 15.48 16.82
CA ALA A 172 -10.94 16.61 16.32
C ALA A 172 -12.41 16.28 16.07
N ALA A 173 -12.74 15.01 15.77
CA ALA A 173 -14.08 14.61 15.34
C ALA A 173 -14.29 13.09 15.47
N SER A 174 -15.56 12.67 15.41
CA SER A 174 -15.95 11.27 15.31
C SER A 174 -16.90 11.03 14.14
N MET A 175 -16.87 9.82 13.59
CA MET A 175 -17.81 9.34 12.58
C MET A 175 -18.41 8.02 13.04
N LEU A 176 -19.73 7.97 13.14
CA LEU A 176 -20.52 6.80 13.51
C LEU A 176 -21.26 6.28 12.27
N TRP A 177 -21.16 4.98 12.03
CA TRP A 177 -21.98 4.25 11.10
C TRP A 177 -23.00 3.40 11.87
N ASP A 178 -24.29 3.65 11.64
CA ASP A 178 -25.37 2.93 12.31
C ASP A 178 -25.81 1.64 11.58
N GLY A 179 -25.17 1.32 10.45
CA GLY A 179 -25.56 0.24 9.54
C GLY A 179 -26.24 0.72 8.26
N THR A 180 -26.65 1.98 8.21
CA THR A 180 -27.39 2.59 7.09
C THR A 180 -26.87 3.97 6.71
N THR A 181 -26.52 4.80 7.68
CA THR A 181 -26.12 6.19 7.49
C THR A 181 -24.90 6.55 8.33
N LEU A 182 -24.11 7.50 7.81
CA LEU A 182 -22.95 8.06 8.51
C LEU A 182 -23.37 9.32 9.26
N HIS A 183 -23.10 9.33 10.56
CA HIS A 183 -23.34 10.46 11.45
C HIS A 183 -22.00 11.07 11.84
N ALA A 184 -21.85 12.37 11.59
CA ALA A 184 -20.72 13.14 12.09
C ALA A 184 -20.99 13.58 13.53
N GLY A 185 -19.99 13.41 14.39
CA GLY A 185 -20.03 13.81 15.78
C GLY A 185 -18.81 14.64 16.18
N PRO A 186 -18.88 15.36 17.30
CA PRO A 186 -17.72 16.08 17.83
C PRO A 186 -16.62 15.12 18.29
N ALA A 187 -15.49 15.65 18.74
CA ALA A 187 -14.49 14.85 19.45
C ALA A 187 -15.13 14.28 20.74
N LEU A 188 -15.43 12.99 20.74
CA LEU A 188 -16.12 12.29 21.84
C LEU A 188 -15.16 11.58 22.80
N LEU A 189 -13.91 11.35 22.39
CA LEU A 189 -12.90 10.60 23.13
C LEU A 189 -11.61 11.43 23.21
N SER A 190 -10.90 11.36 24.34
CA SER A 190 -9.66 12.12 24.56
C SER A 190 -8.42 11.27 24.24
N GLY A 191 -8.56 9.95 24.17
CA GLY A 191 -7.51 9.03 23.72
C GLY A 191 -7.94 7.56 23.69
N ALA A 192 -7.04 6.68 23.24
CA ALA A 192 -7.29 5.23 23.12
C ALA A 192 -7.51 4.49 24.46
N ALA A 193 -7.21 5.16 25.58
CA ALA A 193 -7.36 4.67 26.95
C ALA A 193 -8.80 4.79 27.49
N ASP A 194 -9.67 5.55 26.82
CA ASP A 194 -11.08 5.70 27.20
C ASP A 194 -11.95 4.51 26.72
N ILE A 195 -11.33 3.44 26.21
CA ILE A 195 -11.98 2.21 25.71
C ILE A 195 -11.68 1.08 26.71
N ASP A 196 -12.69 0.69 27.50
CA ASP A 196 -12.60 -0.06 28.78
C ASP A 196 -11.80 -1.41 28.79
N ASP A 197 -11.33 -1.75 30.00
CA ASP A 197 -10.08 -2.42 30.42
C ASP A 197 -10.09 -3.98 30.43
N ALA A 198 -11.20 -4.63 30.05
CA ALA A 198 -11.30 -6.10 30.13
C ALA A 198 -10.57 -6.85 29.00
N GLY A 199 -10.37 -6.21 27.84
CA GLY A 199 -9.66 -6.78 26.69
C GLY A 199 -8.14 -6.64 26.76
N GLU A 200 -7.65 -5.67 27.54
CA GLU A 200 -6.23 -5.32 27.60
C GLU A 200 -5.42 -6.38 28.38
N ALA A 201 -5.94 -6.87 29.51
CA ALA A 201 -5.27 -7.93 30.29
C ALA A 201 -5.11 -9.26 29.51
N LEU A 202 -6.08 -9.60 28.65
CA LEU A 202 -6.04 -10.82 27.83
C LEU A 202 -5.07 -10.68 26.65
N TRP A 203 -5.03 -9.49 26.02
CA TRP A 203 -4.10 -9.16 24.95
C TRP A 203 -2.65 -9.07 25.44
N LEU A 204 -2.39 -8.44 26.59
CA LEU A 204 -1.04 -8.38 27.16
C LEU A 204 -0.55 -9.76 27.62
N THR A 205 -1.45 -10.65 28.04
CA THR A 205 -1.14 -12.06 28.35
C THR A 205 -0.82 -12.87 27.10
N TYR A 206 -1.58 -12.68 26.01
CA TYR A 206 -1.31 -13.25 24.70
C TYR A 206 0.01 -12.74 24.12
N TYR A 207 0.26 -11.42 24.15
CA TYR A 207 1.50 -10.80 23.67
C TYR A 207 2.73 -11.24 24.47
N ARG A 208 2.64 -11.34 25.81
CA ARG A 208 3.69 -11.92 26.68
C ARG A 208 4.04 -13.37 26.32
N SER A 209 3.08 -14.13 25.80
CA SER A 209 3.27 -15.55 25.46
C SER A 209 3.89 -15.79 24.07
N ILE A 210 3.80 -14.81 23.17
CA ILE A 210 4.29 -14.90 21.78
C ILE A 210 5.47 -13.97 21.47
N PHE A 211 5.74 -12.97 22.30
CA PHE A 211 6.87 -12.06 22.14
C PHE A 211 8.19 -12.73 22.54
N ASN A 212 9.07 -12.95 21.55
CA ASN A 212 10.39 -13.53 21.77
C ASN A 212 11.46 -12.41 21.76
N PRO A 213 11.90 -11.93 22.93
CA PRO A 213 12.82 -10.78 23.01
C PRO A 213 14.22 -11.09 22.44
N ALA A 214 14.57 -12.35 22.21
CA ALA A 214 15.83 -12.74 21.58
C ALA A 214 15.83 -12.60 20.03
N ARG A 215 14.68 -12.31 19.41
CA ARG A 215 14.53 -12.11 17.95
C ARG A 215 14.20 -10.68 17.53
N VAL A 216 14.05 -9.77 18.50
CA VAL A 216 13.68 -8.39 18.24
C VAL A 216 14.93 -7.55 18.03
N ASN A 217 15.11 -7.03 16.81
CA ASN A 217 16.07 -5.98 16.55
C ASN A 217 15.41 -4.64 16.92
N ALA A 218 15.72 -4.15 18.13
CA ALA A 218 15.07 -2.96 18.71
C ALA A 218 15.20 -1.71 17.82
N ASP A 219 16.31 -1.58 17.10
CA ASP A 219 16.57 -0.46 16.19
C ASP A 219 15.67 -0.51 14.93
N LEU A 220 15.41 -1.73 14.43
CA LEU A 220 14.53 -2.00 13.29
C LEU A 220 13.04 -1.87 13.66
N LEU A 221 12.70 -2.15 14.91
CA LEU A 221 11.34 -1.96 15.42
C LEU A 221 11.02 -0.46 15.52
N HIS A 222 11.96 0.36 16.02
CA HIS A 222 11.81 1.81 16.10
C HIS A 222 11.88 2.54 14.74
N SER A 223 12.46 1.93 13.70
CA SER A 223 12.63 2.57 12.39
C SER A 223 11.40 2.50 11.48
N HIS A 224 10.54 1.48 11.64
CA HIS A 224 9.37 1.26 10.75
C HIS A 224 8.03 1.77 11.30
N ILE A 225 7.96 2.06 12.60
CA ILE A 225 6.78 2.63 13.24
C ILE A 225 7.18 4.03 13.71
N PRO A 226 6.71 5.10 13.04
CA PRO A 226 7.03 6.47 13.45
C PRO A 226 6.73 6.65 14.93
N SER A 227 7.66 7.28 15.65
CA SER A 227 7.70 7.38 17.13
C SER A 227 6.36 7.78 17.77
N ARG A 228 5.55 8.59 17.09
CA ARG A 228 4.21 9.00 17.54
C ARG A 228 3.20 7.86 17.69
N PHE A 229 3.30 6.80 16.89
CA PHE A 229 2.35 5.67 16.90
C PHE A 229 2.60 4.69 18.06
N TRP A 230 3.75 4.80 18.73
CA TRP A 230 4.12 3.94 19.86
C TRP A 230 3.29 4.17 21.12
N LYS A 231 2.78 5.39 21.33
CA LYS A 231 2.02 5.76 22.53
C LYS A 231 0.65 5.09 22.62
N ASN A 232 0.11 4.67 21.47
CA ASN A 232 -1.22 4.08 21.34
C ASN A 232 -1.16 2.56 21.11
N LEU A 233 0.04 1.96 21.26
CA LEU A 233 0.27 0.52 21.21
C LEU A 233 0.25 -0.06 22.64
N PRO A 234 -0.66 -1.01 22.97
CA PRO A 234 -0.66 -1.68 24.29
C PRO A 234 0.67 -2.37 24.63
N GLU A 235 1.46 -2.73 23.62
CA GLU A 235 2.78 -3.36 23.73
C GLU A 235 3.89 -2.39 24.18
N GLY A 236 3.70 -1.09 23.98
CA GLY A 236 4.72 -0.05 24.20
C GLY A 236 5.23 0.03 25.64
N ALA A 237 4.40 -0.34 26.62
CA ALA A 237 4.76 -0.36 28.04
C ALA A 237 5.58 -1.61 28.45
N ILE A 238 5.45 -2.72 27.72
CA ILE A 238 6.01 -4.03 28.11
C ILE A 238 7.31 -4.35 27.36
N VAL A 239 7.46 -3.86 26.13
CA VAL A 239 8.63 -4.09 25.27
C VAL A 239 9.96 -3.64 25.94
N PRO A 240 10.07 -2.47 26.61
CA PRO A 240 11.31 -2.08 27.28
C PRO A 240 11.69 -3.02 28.44
N ALA A 241 10.70 -3.48 29.22
CA ALA A 241 10.92 -4.40 30.35
C ALA A 241 11.33 -5.80 29.86
N MET A 242 10.75 -6.28 28.76
CA MET A 242 11.09 -7.57 28.13
C MET A 242 12.48 -7.58 27.49
N LEU A 243 12.88 -6.47 26.86
CA LEU A 243 14.23 -6.31 26.30
C LEU A 243 15.28 -6.25 27.42
N SER A 244 14.97 -5.59 28.54
CA SER A 244 15.85 -5.52 29.72
C SER A 244 16.01 -6.88 30.42
N GLY A 245 14.92 -7.64 30.60
CA GLY A 245 14.96 -9.00 31.17
C GLY A 245 15.75 -10.00 30.31
N ALA A 246 15.69 -9.87 28.98
CA ALA A 246 16.45 -10.71 28.06
C ALA A 246 17.95 -10.38 27.99
N ALA A 247 18.32 -9.11 28.22
CA ALA A 247 19.71 -8.66 28.28
C ALA A 247 20.43 -9.10 29.57
N ASN A 248 19.71 -9.23 30.69
CA ASN A 248 20.26 -9.57 32.01
C ASN A 248 20.40 -11.08 32.29
N GLY A 249 20.26 -11.94 31.28
CA GLY A 249 20.66 -13.34 31.39
C GLY A 249 19.66 -14.31 32.04
N GLU A 250 18.36 -13.99 32.08
CA GLU A 250 17.29 -14.93 32.46
C GLU A 250 17.02 -16.02 31.39
N ARG A 251 18.06 -16.50 30.69
CA ARG A 251 17.94 -17.48 29.62
C ARG A 251 17.60 -18.91 30.09
N ARG A 252 17.37 -19.15 31.39
CA ARG A 252 17.09 -20.52 31.87
C ARG A 252 16.20 -20.69 33.11
N THR A 253 15.62 -19.64 33.69
CA THR A 253 14.86 -19.79 34.96
C THR A 253 13.68 -18.85 35.18
N GLY A 254 13.30 -18.00 34.22
CA GLY A 254 12.18 -17.06 34.39
C GLY A 254 10.77 -17.64 34.14
N GLN A 255 10.65 -18.82 33.52
CA GLN A 255 9.34 -19.41 33.17
C GLN A 255 8.86 -20.51 34.14
N THR A 256 9.57 -20.78 35.23
CA THR A 256 9.24 -21.88 36.15
C THR A 256 8.49 -21.47 37.42
N ALA A 257 8.24 -20.17 37.68
CA ALA A 257 7.63 -19.75 38.95
C ALA A 257 6.12 -19.41 38.89
N SER A 258 5.53 -19.15 37.71
CA SER A 258 4.14 -18.63 37.64
C SER A 258 3.09 -19.60 37.09
N VAL A 259 3.47 -20.81 36.64
CA VAL A 259 2.51 -21.83 36.17
C VAL A 259 2.26 -22.92 37.24
N GLY A 260 2.57 -22.60 38.50
CA GLY A 260 2.51 -23.52 39.62
C GLY A 260 1.23 -23.51 40.43
N GLN A 261 0.12 -22.88 40.03
CA GLN A 261 -1.19 -23.06 40.71
C GLN A 261 -2.37 -22.80 39.77
N ARG A 262 -2.86 -23.86 39.11
CA ARG A 262 -4.30 -24.05 38.84
C ARG A 262 -4.53 -25.51 38.49
N SER A 263 -5.11 -26.22 39.45
CA SER A 263 -5.61 -27.58 39.37
C SER A 263 -6.83 -27.62 38.46
N GLY A 264 -6.84 -28.48 37.44
CA GLY A 264 -8.05 -28.71 36.64
C GLY A 264 -7.78 -29.22 35.23
N ALA A 265 -8.06 -30.51 35.03
CA ALA A 265 -7.94 -31.28 33.80
C ALA A 265 -8.42 -30.58 32.52
N THR A 266 -7.60 -30.58 31.46
CA THR A 266 -7.74 -31.43 30.27
C THR A 266 -6.73 -30.94 29.24
N THR A 267 -5.56 -31.58 29.18
CA THR A 267 -4.55 -31.34 28.14
C THR A 267 -5.08 -31.89 26.82
N ILE A 268 -5.50 -31.01 25.91
CA ILE A 268 -5.60 -31.34 24.49
C ILE A 268 -4.19 -31.14 23.92
N PRO A 269 -3.46 -32.19 23.50
CA PRO A 269 -2.15 -32.01 22.90
C PRO A 269 -2.37 -31.48 21.48
N ILE A 270 -2.28 -30.17 21.29
CA ILE A 270 -2.14 -29.60 19.95
C ILE A 270 -0.64 -29.46 19.71
N ALA A 271 -0.09 -30.38 18.90
CA ALA A 271 1.28 -30.30 18.43
C ALA A 271 1.54 -28.93 17.78
N ALA A 272 2.73 -28.38 18.03
CA ALA A 272 3.15 -27.04 17.63
C ALA A 272 3.10 -26.79 16.11
N GLU A 273 2.90 -27.82 15.29
CA GLU A 273 2.70 -27.67 13.85
C GLU A 273 1.32 -27.10 13.46
N ARG A 274 0.32 -27.11 14.36
CA ARG A 274 -1.08 -26.72 14.03
C ARG A 274 -1.52 -25.34 14.55
N ALA A 275 -0.61 -24.54 15.11
CA ALA A 275 -0.95 -23.27 15.75
C ALA A 275 -0.28 -22.05 15.07
N GLN A 276 -0.50 -21.88 13.77
CA GLN A 276 -0.22 -20.63 13.07
C GLN A 276 -1.51 -19.81 12.92
N PRO A 277 -1.51 -18.49 13.16
CA PRO A 277 -2.69 -17.65 12.94
C PRO A 277 -3.00 -17.59 11.44
N THR A 278 -4.19 -18.09 11.09
CA THR A 278 -4.67 -18.14 9.71
C THR A 278 -5.14 -16.75 9.28
N ARG A 279 -4.27 -15.99 8.59
CA ARG A 279 -4.78 -15.03 7.59
C ARG A 279 -5.59 -15.84 6.59
N GLU A 280 -6.72 -15.36 6.09
CA GLU A 280 -7.41 -16.02 4.97
C GLU A 280 -6.39 -16.30 3.88
N VAL A 281 -5.98 -17.55 3.80
CA VAL A 281 -5.02 -18.02 2.81
C VAL A 281 -5.81 -17.92 1.52
N ALA A 282 -5.38 -17.07 0.60
CA ALA A 282 -5.96 -17.06 -0.73
C ALA A 282 -5.91 -18.51 -1.24
N THR A 283 -7.08 -19.15 -1.38
CA THR A 283 -7.17 -20.57 -1.73
C THR A 283 -6.76 -20.83 -3.17
N SER A 284 -6.69 -19.76 -3.98
CA SER A 284 -6.19 -19.77 -5.34
C SER A 284 -5.49 -18.45 -5.69
N LEU A 285 -4.68 -18.49 -6.74
CA LEU A 285 -3.96 -17.34 -7.24
C LEU A 285 -4.90 -16.19 -7.68
N ASP A 286 -6.09 -16.51 -8.19
CA ASP A 286 -7.09 -15.52 -8.65
C ASP A 286 -7.65 -14.65 -7.51
N GLN A 287 -7.65 -15.21 -6.30
CA GLN A 287 -8.09 -14.52 -5.08
C GLN A 287 -6.92 -13.79 -4.39
N CYS A 288 -5.72 -13.81 -4.97
CA CYS A 288 -4.56 -13.18 -4.35
C CYS A 288 -4.78 -11.67 -4.22
N ARG A 289 -4.67 -11.18 -2.97
CA ARG A 289 -4.70 -9.75 -2.62
C ARG A 289 -3.44 -9.31 -1.85
N ARG A 290 -2.34 -10.07 -1.98
CA ARG A 290 -1.08 -9.87 -1.22
C ARG A 290 -0.35 -8.56 -1.56
N CYS A 291 -0.61 -7.95 -2.71
CA CYS A 291 -0.10 -6.63 -3.11
C CYS A 291 -1.17 -5.84 -3.89
N GLU A 292 -0.90 -4.61 -4.33
CA GLU A 292 -1.92 -3.77 -5.00
C GLU A 292 -2.12 -4.11 -6.49
N LEU A 293 -1.26 -4.95 -7.08
CA LEU A 293 -1.26 -5.20 -8.53
C LEU A 293 -2.55 -5.85 -9.06
N TRP A 294 -3.26 -6.62 -8.24
CA TRP A 294 -4.55 -7.23 -8.62
C TRP A 294 -5.63 -6.19 -8.96
N GLN A 295 -5.50 -4.94 -8.49
CA GLN A 295 -6.53 -3.92 -8.68
C GLN A 295 -6.63 -3.45 -10.15
N HIS A 296 -5.54 -3.56 -10.90
CA HIS A 296 -5.43 -3.02 -12.26
C HIS A 296 -5.12 -4.09 -13.31
N ALA A 297 -4.63 -5.25 -12.90
CA ALA A 297 -4.51 -6.42 -13.75
C ALA A 297 -5.91 -6.97 -14.10
N THR A 298 -6.05 -7.58 -15.27
CA THR A 298 -7.31 -8.23 -15.67
C THR A 298 -7.51 -9.52 -14.88
N GLN A 299 -6.43 -10.27 -14.71
CA GLN A 299 -6.39 -11.54 -13.97
C GLN A 299 -4.96 -11.84 -13.51
N ALA A 300 -4.81 -12.84 -12.65
CA ALA A 300 -3.50 -13.39 -12.36
C ALA A 300 -3.07 -14.35 -13.47
N VAL A 301 -1.76 -14.43 -13.73
CA VAL A 301 -1.19 -15.35 -14.73
C VAL A 301 -0.34 -16.39 -14.00
N PRO A 302 -0.80 -17.65 -13.87
CA PRO A 302 -0.03 -18.72 -13.25
C PRO A 302 1.11 -19.19 -14.17
N GLY A 303 2.05 -19.94 -13.59
CA GLY A 303 3.02 -20.70 -14.39
C GLY A 303 2.38 -21.91 -15.07
N ILE A 304 2.98 -22.36 -16.17
CA ILE A 304 2.51 -23.49 -16.97
C ILE A 304 3.66 -24.43 -17.35
N GLY A 305 3.41 -25.73 -17.26
CA GLY A 305 4.36 -26.78 -17.64
C GLY A 305 4.15 -28.07 -16.86
N PRO A 306 4.97 -29.09 -17.10
CA PRO A 306 4.91 -30.35 -16.38
C PRO A 306 5.12 -30.17 -14.87
N ALA A 307 4.38 -30.95 -14.08
CA ALA A 307 4.49 -30.94 -12.62
C ALA A 307 5.86 -31.39 -12.09
N GLN A 308 6.67 -32.06 -12.90
CA GLN A 308 8.02 -32.55 -12.54
C GLN A 308 9.08 -32.02 -13.52
N ALA A 309 8.84 -30.84 -14.10
CA ALA A 309 9.81 -30.21 -14.99
C ALA A 309 11.13 -29.93 -14.24
N ARG A 310 12.21 -30.43 -14.80
CA ARG A 310 13.55 -30.33 -14.20
C ARG A 310 14.15 -28.93 -14.32
N ILE A 311 13.70 -28.19 -15.33
CA ILE A 311 14.11 -26.82 -15.60
C ILE A 311 12.88 -25.92 -15.46
N MET A 312 13.02 -24.88 -14.65
CA MET A 312 12.03 -23.82 -14.52
C MET A 312 12.58 -22.51 -15.09
N LEU A 313 11.82 -21.84 -15.95
CA LEU A 313 12.13 -20.51 -16.49
C LEU A 313 11.27 -19.49 -15.76
N VAL A 314 11.90 -18.44 -15.21
CA VAL A 314 11.22 -17.41 -14.43
C VAL A 314 11.45 -16.04 -15.07
N GLY A 315 10.37 -15.40 -15.51
CA GLY A 315 10.35 -14.01 -15.98
C GLY A 315 10.05 -12.98 -14.90
N GLU A 316 9.88 -11.73 -15.31
CA GLU A 316 9.59 -10.61 -14.41
C GLU A 316 8.12 -10.61 -13.95
N GLN A 317 7.20 -10.39 -14.89
CA GLN A 317 5.76 -10.27 -14.66
C GLN A 317 5.01 -10.53 -16.00
N PRO A 318 3.68 -10.70 -15.98
CA PRO A 318 2.89 -10.80 -17.20
C PRO A 318 2.92 -9.46 -17.97
N GLY A 319 2.87 -9.53 -19.30
CA GLY A 319 2.67 -8.37 -20.15
C GLY A 319 1.20 -8.14 -20.50
N ASP A 320 0.97 -7.25 -21.47
CA ASP A 320 -0.36 -6.85 -21.92
C ASP A 320 -1.17 -8.03 -22.48
N GLN A 321 -0.55 -8.88 -23.30
CA GLN A 321 -1.24 -10.03 -23.91
C GLN A 321 -1.40 -11.15 -22.90
N GLU A 322 -0.37 -11.41 -22.10
CA GLU A 322 -0.40 -12.42 -21.03
C GLU A 322 -1.51 -12.14 -20.01
N ASP A 323 -1.70 -10.88 -19.61
CA ASP A 323 -2.76 -10.47 -18.70
C ASP A 323 -4.17 -10.67 -19.28
N LEU A 324 -4.36 -10.55 -20.59
CA LEU A 324 -5.67 -10.78 -21.22
C LEU A 324 -5.93 -12.27 -21.47
N GLU A 325 -4.89 -13.02 -21.83
CA GLU A 325 -5.00 -14.43 -22.20
C GLU A 325 -4.86 -15.39 -21.01
N GLY A 326 -4.31 -14.93 -19.88
CA GLY A 326 -4.08 -15.77 -18.70
C GLY A 326 -2.91 -16.75 -18.85
N LEU A 327 -2.08 -16.58 -19.88
CA LEU A 327 -0.95 -17.48 -20.20
C LEU A 327 0.38 -16.70 -20.20
N PRO A 328 1.45 -17.24 -19.60
CA PRO A 328 2.73 -16.54 -19.56
C PRO A 328 3.46 -16.66 -20.91
N PHE A 329 4.14 -15.59 -21.31
CA PHE A 329 4.96 -15.51 -22.53
C PHE A 329 4.21 -15.83 -23.83
N VAL A 330 3.02 -15.25 -24.03
CA VAL A 330 2.29 -15.31 -25.31
C VAL A 330 2.59 -14.12 -26.23
N GLY A 331 3.16 -13.04 -25.69
CA GLY A 331 3.49 -11.84 -26.44
C GLY A 331 4.79 -11.91 -27.26
N PRO A 332 5.24 -10.77 -27.82
CA PRO A 332 6.46 -10.70 -28.64
C PRO A 332 7.72 -11.22 -27.93
N ALA A 333 7.83 -10.98 -26.63
CA ALA A 333 8.93 -11.48 -25.81
C ALA A 333 8.88 -13.01 -25.67
N GLY A 334 7.68 -13.59 -25.61
CA GLY A 334 7.46 -15.02 -25.60
C GLY A 334 7.79 -15.69 -26.92
N ALA A 335 7.41 -15.10 -28.05
CA ALA A 335 7.81 -15.58 -29.37
C ALA A 335 9.34 -15.63 -29.54
N LEU A 336 10.06 -14.63 -29.02
CA LEU A 336 11.53 -14.63 -29.03
C LEU A 336 12.11 -15.70 -28.09
N LEU A 337 11.50 -15.91 -26.93
CA LEU A 337 11.91 -16.98 -26.02
C LEU A 337 11.72 -18.36 -26.65
N GLU A 338 10.59 -18.57 -27.34
CA GLU A 338 10.29 -19.81 -28.06
C GLU A 338 11.34 -20.10 -29.14
N GLN A 339 11.72 -19.08 -29.93
CA GLN A 339 12.83 -19.19 -30.88
C GLN A 339 14.15 -19.58 -30.21
N ALA A 340 14.49 -18.92 -29.10
CA ALA A 340 15.71 -19.22 -28.35
C ALA A 340 15.71 -20.63 -27.75
N MET A 341 14.56 -21.12 -27.27
CA MET A 341 14.40 -22.49 -26.77
C MET A 341 14.57 -23.52 -27.89
N GLN A 342 13.96 -23.29 -29.05
CA GLN A 342 14.12 -24.16 -30.22
C GLN A 342 15.59 -24.24 -30.67
N GLU A 343 16.29 -23.12 -30.71
CA GLU A 343 17.71 -23.06 -31.07
C GLU A 343 18.64 -23.69 -30.01
N ALA A 344 18.26 -23.61 -28.74
CA ALA A 344 18.96 -24.27 -27.64
C ALA A 344 18.69 -25.79 -27.59
N GLY A 345 17.68 -26.28 -28.32
CA GLY A 345 17.22 -27.67 -28.23
C GLY A 345 16.40 -27.97 -26.97
N MET A 346 15.81 -26.93 -26.36
CA MET A 346 14.97 -27.03 -25.16
C MET A 346 13.50 -27.24 -25.58
N ALA A 347 12.94 -28.40 -25.27
CA ALA A 347 11.56 -28.71 -25.62
C ALA A 347 10.57 -28.02 -24.66
N ARG A 348 9.58 -27.31 -25.20
CA ARG A 348 8.62 -26.50 -24.44
C ARG A 348 7.80 -27.32 -23.43
N ASP A 349 7.54 -28.59 -23.75
CA ASP A 349 6.82 -29.57 -22.94
C ASP A 349 7.69 -30.22 -21.86
N SER A 350 8.99 -29.91 -21.79
CA SER A 350 9.92 -30.41 -20.76
C SER A 350 10.20 -29.41 -19.64
N ILE A 351 9.69 -28.18 -19.75
CA ILE A 351 10.00 -27.06 -18.85
C ILE A 351 8.76 -26.47 -18.18
N TYR A 352 8.96 -25.89 -16.99
CA TYR A 352 7.95 -25.08 -16.33
C TYR A 352 8.25 -23.59 -16.57
N LEU A 353 7.29 -22.84 -17.08
CA LEU A 353 7.46 -21.43 -17.42
C LEU A 353 6.56 -20.56 -16.54
N THR A 354 7.14 -19.56 -15.88
CA THR A 354 6.42 -18.70 -14.94
C THR A 354 7.04 -17.30 -14.82
N ASN A 355 6.46 -16.44 -13.97
CA ASN A 355 6.99 -15.11 -13.64
C ASN A 355 7.15 -14.92 -12.13
N ALA A 356 8.08 -14.06 -11.71
CA ALA A 356 8.27 -13.71 -10.30
C ALA A 356 7.03 -13.01 -9.71
N VAL A 357 6.40 -12.13 -10.48
CA VAL A 357 5.14 -11.46 -10.14
C VAL A 357 4.01 -12.02 -11.00
N LYS A 358 2.82 -12.22 -10.43
CA LYS A 358 1.68 -12.90 -11.10
C LYS A 358 0.63 -11.98 -11.69
N HIS A 359 0.69 -10.68 -11.44
CA HIS A 359 -0.26 -9.68 -11.96
C HIS A 359 0.48 -8.63 -12.78
N PHE A 360 -0.12 -8.18 -13.89
CA PHE A 360 0.50 -7.20 -14.77
C PHE A 360 0.48 -5.80 -14.15
N LYS A 361 1.68 -5.23 -13.93
CA LYS A 361 1.83 -3.82 -13.55
C LYS A 361 2.00 -2.93 -14.78
N TRP A 362 1.11 -1.96 -14.92
CA TRP A 362 1.11 -1.04 -16.05
C TRP A 362 0.55 0.34 -15.69
N GLU A 363 0.83 1.31 -16.55
CA GLU A 363 0.24 2.65 -16.52
C GLU A 363 -0.43 2.98 -17.85
N PRO A 364 -1.56 3.70 -17.86
CA PRO A 364 -2.23 4.09 -19.09
C PRO A 364 -1.42 5.12 -19.86
N ARG A 365 -1.22 4.89 -21.17
CA ARG A 365 -0.70 5.89 -22.11
C ARG A 365 -1.60 5.95 -23.33
N GLY A 366 -2.58 6.86 -23.29
CA GLY A 366 -3.68 6.88 -24.26
C GLY A 366 -4.50 5.59 -24.15
N LYS A 367 -4.70 4.90 -25.28
CA LYS A 367 -5.41 3.60 -25.31
C LYS A 367 -4.53 2.37 -25.00
N ARG A 368 -3.23 2.58 -24.71
CA ARG A 368 -2.26 1.48 -24.52
C ARG A 368 -1.93 1.30 -23.05
N ARG A 369 -1.73 0.04 -22.63
CA ARG A 369 -1.23 -0.33 -21.30
C ARG A 369 0.29 -0.41 -21.36
N LEU A 370 0.98 0.53 -20.71
CA LEU A 370 2.45 0.58 -20.72
C LEU A 370 3.01 -0.15 -19.52
N HIS A 371 3.75 -1.23 -19.77
CA HIS A 371 4.43 -2.03 -18.75
C HIS A 371 5.30 -1.17 -17.80
N LYS A 372 5.22 -1.44 -16.51
CA LYS A 372 6.08 -0.86 -15.46
C LYS A 372 6.73 -1.94 -14.62
N THR A 373 8.01 -1.81 -14.33
CA THR A 373 8.74 -2.79 -13.52
C THR A 373 8.14 -2.87 -12.10
N PRO A 374 7.94 -4.09 -11.57
CA PRO A 374 7.51 -4.29 -10.20
C PRO A 374 8.48 -3.66 -9.18
N ALA A 375 7.92 -3.09 -8.12
CA ALA A 375 8.70 -2.59 -6.98
C ALA A 375 9.12 -3.76 -6.08
N GLN A 376 10.19 -3.58 -5.29
CA GLN A 376 10.69 -4.64 -4.40
C GLN A 376 9.62 -5.23 -3.48
N ARG A 377 8.73 -4.39 -2.94
CA ARG A 377 7.59 -4.82 -2.11
C ARG A 377 6.61 -5.76 -2.83
N GLU A 378 6.41 -5.55 -4.13
CA GLU A 378 5.51 -6.36 -4.95
C GLU A 378 6.15 -7.71 -5.28
N ILE A 379 7.46 -7.71 -5.56
CA ILE A 379 8.25 -8.93 -5.74
C ILE A 379 8.21 -9.78 -4.47
N LEU A 380 8.48 -9.18 -3.30
CA LEU A 380 8.43 -9.88 -2.01
C LEU A 380 7.03 -10.42 -1.68
N ALA A 381 5.98 -9.62 -1.89
CA ALA A 381 4.61 -10.07 -1.65
C ALA A 381 4.18 -11.23 -2.56
N CYS A 382 4.66 -11.23 -3.81
CA CYS A 382 4.34 -12.26 -4.77
C CYS A 382 5.26 -13.50 -4.67
N HIS A 383 6.40 -13.39 -3.98
CA HIS A 383 7.39 -14.45 -3.87
C HIS A 383 6.81 -15.75 -3.32
N GLY A 384 5.87 -15.69 -2.35
CA GLY A 384 5.25 -16.91 -1.83
C GLY A 384 4.57 -17.77 -2.90
N TRP A 385 4.03 -17.17 -3.97
CA TRP A 385 3.48 -17.95 -5.09
C TRP A 385 4.58 -18.59 -5.95
N LEU A 386 5.71 -17.92 -6.14
CA LEU A 386 6.86 -18.50 -6.84
C LEU A 386 7.48 -19.64 -6.02
N GLU A 387 7.58 -19.47 -4.70
CA GLU A 387 8.05 -20.50 -3.77
C GLU A 387 7.14 -21.73 -3.83
N GLU A 388 5.81 -21.56 -3.74
CA GLU A 388 4.84 -22.65 -3.91
C GLU A 388 4.98 -23.38 -5.26
N GLU A 389 5.31 -22.67 -6.34
CA GLU A 389 5.60 -23.29 -7.64
C GLU A 389 6.91 -24.07 -7.63
N ILE A 390 7.99 -23.51 -7.07
CA ILE A 390 9.29 -24.17 -6.97
C ILE A 390 9.19 -25.41 -6.09
N GLU A 391 8.45 -25.35 -4.98
CA GLU A 391 8.22 -26.47 -4.09
C GLU A 391 7.38 -27.57 -4.72
N ARG A 392 6.37 -27.19 -5.52
CA ARG A 392 5.52 -28.15 -6.24
C ARG A 392 6.28 -28.83 -7.38
N VAL A 393 7.05 -28.07 -8.15
CA VAL A 393 7.72 -28.56 -9.36
C VAL A 393 9.06 -29.24 -9.05
N GLN A 394 9.72 -28.83 -7.96
CA GLN A 394 11.06 -29.27 -7.56
C GLN A 394 12.08 -29.23 -8.71
N PRO A 395 12.25 -28.07 -9.39
CA PRO A 395 13.22 -27.95 -10.47
C PRO A 395 14.65 -28.10 -9.93
N GLN A 396 15.50 -28.77 -10.69
CA GLN A 396 16.95 -28.88 -10.42
C GLN A 396 17.69 -27.63 -10.88
N VAL A 397 17.19 -27.01 -11.96
CA VAL A 397 17.77 -25.82 -12.57
C VAL A 397 16.70 -24.74 -12.71
N ILE A 398 17.02 -23.51 -12.32
CA ILE A 398 16.16 -22.34 -12.52
C ILE A 398 16.88 -21.35 -13.44
N VAL A 399 16.23 -20.95 -14.53
CA VAL A 399 16.73 -19.92 -15.42
C VAL A 399 16.04 -18.59 -15.09
N ALA A 400 16.81 -17.65 -14.57
CA ALA A 400 16.36 -16.29 -14.27
C ALA A 400 16.41 -15.43 -15.55
N LEU A 401 15.24 -15.10 -16.09
CA LEU A 401 15.11 -14.22 -17.26
C LEU A 401 15.07 -12.76 -16.79
N GLY A 402 16.24 -12.13 -16.65
CA GLY A 402 16.37 -10.74 -16.23
C GLY A 402 16.54 -10.52 -14.73
N SER A 403 16.78 -9.27 -14.35
CA SER A 403 17.16 -8.90 -12.98
C SER A 403 16.05 -9.12 -11.95
N THR A 404 14.79 -8.85 -12.29
CA THR A 404 13.67 -9.03 -11.36
C THR A 404 13.47 -10.50 -10.98
N ALA A 405 13.54 -11.41 -11.96
CA ALA A 405 13.49 -12.85 -11.72
C ALA A 405 14.64 -13.29 -10.81
N LEU A 406 15.87 -12.87 -11.11
CA LEU A 406 17.06 -13.19 -10.32
C LEU A 406 16.91 -12.75 -8.85
N LYS A 407 16.52 -11.48 -8.61
CA LYS A 407 16.30 -10.94 -7.27
C LYS A 407 15.24 -11.72 -6.50
N SER A 408 14.17 -12.12 -7.20
CA SER A 408 13.09 -12.92 -6.61
C SER A 408 13.52 -14.35 -6.31
N ILE A 409 14.37 -14.97 -7.12
CA ILE A 409 14.85 -16.34 -6.89
C ILE A 409 15.82 -16.37 -5.71
N LEU A 410 16.77 -15.42 -5.68
CA LEU A 410 17.81 -15.40 -4.65
C LEU A 410 17.38 -14.76 -3.32
N GLN A 411 16.19 -14.15 -3.29
CA GLN A 411 15.71 -13.34 -2.16
C GLN A 411 16.70 -12.24 -1.73
N ASP A 412 17.42 -11.68 -2.72
CA ASP A 412 18.41 -10.62 -2.53
C ASP A 412 18.09 -9.45 -3.47
N GLY A 413 17.65 -8.33 -2.92
CA GLY A 413 17.33 -7.12 -3.70
C GLY A 413 18.55 -6.36 -4.22
N ALA A 414 19.73 -6.61 -3.64
CA ALA A 414 20.99 -5.94 -3.98
C ALA A 414 21.78 -6.67 -5.08
N VAL A 415 21.42 -7.92 -5.40
CA VAL A 415 22.13 -8.70 -6.42
C VAL A 415 22.08 -8.03 -7.79
N SER A 416 23.25 -7.95 -8.42
CA SER A 416 23.42 -7.45 -9.79
C SER A 416 23.45 -8.61 -10.77
N MET A 417 22.73 -8.46 -11.89
CA MET A 417 22.64 -9.48 -12.93
C MET A 417 23.92 -9.60 -13.75
N THR A 418 24.55 -8.47 -14.11
CA THR A 418 25.67 -8.43 -15.06
C THR A 418 26.85 -9.34 -14.71
N PRO A 419 27.31 -9.41 -13.45
CA PRO A 419 28.42 -10.31 -13.07
C PRO A 419 28.05 -11.79 -13.12
N LEU A 420 26.75 -12.12 -13.13
CA LEU A 420 26.24 -13.48 -13.05
C LEU A 420 25.85 -14.04 -14.43
N ILE A 421 25.83 -13.21 -15.48
CA ILE A 421 25.61 -13.70 -16.84
C ILE A 421 26.79 -14.59 -17.25
N GLY A 422 26.46 -15.79 -17.75
CA GLY A 422 27.47 -16.78 -18.15
C GLY A 422 28.08 -17.57 -16.99
N THR A 423 27.61 -17.37 -15.76
CA THR A 423 27.99 -18.20 -14.61
C THR A 423 26.80 -18.99 -14.09
N THR A 424 27.07 -20.12 -13.43
CA THR A 424 26.07 -20.86 -12.65
C THR A 424 26.31 -20.56 -11.18
N ILE A 425 25.24 -20.27 -10.44
CA ILE A 425 25.29 -20.16 -8.97
C ILE A 425 24.41 -21.23 -8.34
N GLU A 426 24.78 -21.68 -7.16
CA GLU A 426 23.96 -22.59 -6.35
C GLU A 426 23.11 -21.77 -5.37
N HIS A 427 21.80 -22.03 -5.34
CA HIS A 427 20.88 -21.41 -4.39
C HIS A 427 19.83 -22.42 -3.93
N ALA A 428 19.70 -22.59 -2.61
CA ALA A 428 18.76 -23.52 -2.00
C ALA A 428 18.79 -24.94 -2.62
N GLY A 429 20.00 -25.44 -2.94
CA GLY A 429 20.22 -26.77 -3.52
C GLY A 429 19.87 -26.90 -5.01
N ARG A 430 19.77 -25.78 -5.73
CA ARG A 430 19.43 -25.71 -7.15
C ARG A 430 20.46 -24.85 -7.89
N SER A 431 20.76 -25.23 -9.12
CA SER A 431 21.57 -24.40 -10.00
C SER A 431 20.72 -23.28 -10.59
N VAL A 432 21.20 -22.04 -10.51
CA VAL A 432 20.55 -20.86 -11.10
C VAL A 432 21.42 -20.34 -12.23
N VAL A 433 20.81 -20.21 -13.41
CA VAL A 433 21.42 -19.64 -14.61
C VAL A 433 20.76 -18.30 -14.91
N THR A 434 21.55 -17.26 -15.12
CA THR A 434 21.05 -15.90 -15.34
C THR A 434 21.25 -15.48 -16.79
N VAL A 435 20.17 -15.02 -17.43
CA VAL A 435 20.19 -14.49 -18.81
C VAL A 435 19.43 -13.18 -18.91
N TYR A 436 19.56 -12.48 -20.04
CA TYR A 436 18.72 -11.32 -20.32
C TYR A 436 17.26 -11.72 -20.47
N HIS A 437 16.35 -10.81 -20.08
CA HIS A 437 14.93 -10.98 -20.39
C HIS A 437 14.71 -10.86 -21.92
N PRO A 438 13.90 -11.69 -22.57
CA PRO A 438 13.63 -11.62 -24.02
C PRO A 438 13.19 -10.22 -24.51
N ALA A 439 12.40 -9.51 -23.70
CA ALA A 439 11.98 -8.14 -23.99
C ALA A 439 13.13 -7.10 -24.00
N TYR A 440 14.31 -7.41 -23.48
CA TYR A 440 15.52 -6.58 -23.61
C TYR A 440 16.07 -6.65 -25.05
N VAL A 441 16.09 -7.85 -25.64
CA VAL A 441 16.52 -8.07 -27.03
C VAL A 441 15.66 -7.27 -28.02
N LEU A 442 14.34 -7.27 -27.81
CA LEU A 442 13.39 -6.50 -28.64
C LEU A 442 13.58 -4.98 -28.53
N ARG A 443 14.19 -4.49 -27.44
CA ARG A 443 14.43 -3.07 -27.18
C ARG A 443 15.87 -2.64 -27.46
N ALA A 444 16.74 -3.57 -27.86
CA ALA A 444 18.14 -3.26 -28.17
C ALA A 444 18.22 -2.27 -29.35
N PRO A 445 19.09 -1.23 -29.26
CA PRO A 445 19.11 -0.11 -30.21
C PRO A 445 19.65 -0.49 -31.59
N ASP A 446 20.55 -1.47 -31.66
CA ASP A 446 21.20 -1.91 -32.88
C ASP A 446 21.19 -3.45 -33.02
N GLU A 447 21.47 -3.92 -34.23
CA GLU A 447 21.41 -5.34 -34.57
C GLU A 447 22.52 -6.17 -33.90
N GLY A 448 23.70 -5.58 -33.69
CA GLY A 448 24.82 -6.25 -33.04
C GLY A 448 24.50 -6.54 -31.57
N SER A 449 24.04 -5.52 -30.84
CA SER A 449 23.55 -5.66 -29.46
C SER A 449 22.39 -6.64 -29.35
N ARG A 450 21.47 -6.64 -30.33
CA ARG A 450 20.36 -7.60 -30.39
C ARG A 450 20.86 -9.04 -30.53
N ARG A 451 21.78 -9.29 -31.48
CA ARG A 451 22.38 -10.60 -31.71
C ARG A 451 23.15 -11.09 -30.49
N GLN A 452 23.95 -10.23 -29.85
CA GLN A 452 24.70 -10.57 -28.65
C GLN A 452 23.77 -10.92 -27.48
N ALA A 453 22.76 -10.09 -27.22
CA ALA A 453 21.81 -10.34 -26.14
C ALA A 453 20.98 -11.61 -26.37
N TYR A 454 20.60 -11.89 -27.62
CA TYR A 454 19.94 -13.13 -28.00
C TYR A 454 20.84 -14.36 -27.80
N ALA A 455 22.11 -14.29 -28.21
CA ALA A 455 23.08 -15.37 -28.00
C ALA A 455 23.27 -15.71 -26.52
N VAL A 456 23.31 -14.71 -25.64
CA VAL A 456 23.37 -14.92 -24.18
C VAL A 456 22.17 -15.73 -23.67
N ILE A 457 20.96 -15.50 -24.21
CA ILE A 457 19.78 -16.28 -23.84
C ILE A 457 19.96 -17.73 -24.30
N VAL A 458 20.29 -17.96 -25.57
CA VAL A 458 20.47 -19.30 -26.13
C VAL A 458 21.56 -20.09 -25.38
N ASP A 459 22.70 -19.46 -25.10
CA ASP A 459 23.81 -20.10 -24.40
C ASP A 459 23.46 -20.44 -22.95
N GLY A 460 22.73 -19.55 -22.25
CA GLY A 460 22.23 -19.85 -20.91
C GLY A 460 21.19 -20.97 -20.89
N LEU A 461 20.33 -21.07 -21.90
CA LEU A 461 19.40 -22.19 -22.04
C LEU A 461 20.14 -23.52 -22.30
N ARG A 462 21.19 -23.51 -23.13
CA ARG A 462 22.08 -24.68 -23.33
C ARG A 462 22.79 -25.07 -22.04
N GLN A 463 23.31 -24.09 -21.30
CA GLN A 463 23.93 -24.31 -20.00
C GLN A 463 22.95 -24.95 -19.02
N ALA A 464 21.69 -24.49 -18.98
CA ALA A 464 20.67 -25.08 -18.14
C ALA A 464 20.38 -26.56 -18.49
N LEU A 465 20.37 -26.91 -19.78
CA LEU A 465 20.22 -28.29 -20.24
C LEU A 465 21.39 -29.19 -19.79
N LEU A 466 22.61 -28.65 -19.76
CA LEU A 466 23.82 -29.39 -19.33
C LEU A 466 23.85 -29.66 -17.83
N LEU A 467 23.26 -28.78 -17.02
CA LEU A 467 23.22 -28.90 -15.56
C LEU A 467 22.22 -29.94 -15.06
N GLY A 468 21.25 -30.34 -15.90
CA GLY A 468 20.42 -31.49 -15.59
C GLY A 468 21.20 -32.81 -15.79
N PRO A 469 21.25 -33.76 -14.84
CA PRO A 469 21.74 -35.12 -15.10
C PRO A 469 21.22 -35.70 -16.42
N ARG A 470 22.13 -36.35 -17.16
CA ARG A 470 21.79 -37.22 -18.30
C ARG A 470 20.80 -38.27 -17.80
N ALA A 471 19.73 -38.49 -18.56
CA ALA A 471 18.84 -39.62 -18.30
C ALA A 471 19.70 -40.89 -18.23
N GLY A 472 19.67 -41.54 -17.06
CA GLY A 472 20.18 -42.90 -16.89
C GLY A 472 19.18 -43.91 -17.41
#